data_AF-A0A833QQY7-F1
#
_entry.id   AF-A0A833QQY7-F1
#
_cell.length_a   1.000
_cell.length_b   1.000
_cell.length_c   1.000
_cell.angle_alpha   90.00
_cell.angle_beta   90.00
_cell.angle_gamma   90.00
#
_symmetry.space_group_name_H-M   'P 1'
#
loop_
_entity.id
_entity.type
_entity.pdbx_description
1 polymer ?
#
loop_
_entity_poly.entity_id
_entity_poly.type
_entity_poly.pdbx_seq_one_letter_code
_entity_poly.pdbx_strand_id
1 'polypeptide(L)'
;MDLQNHHHNSLTIGMCLSEEQVIKTVMTRPKIGRGNRITGLITELYKVERHWQVTAILVLYGLPRLFTGSILAHEMMHAWLRLNGYTCLEPDVEEGICQVMAHMWLESETMAGSISSSSSSSSSSSKRRAKSEFEKKLGAYHKLLIEKNPSRVYGAGFRAAMAVVNRYGLRRTLEHIKRAEALP
;
A
#
# COMPACT_ATOMS: atom_id res chain seq x y z
N MET A 1 3.36 7.50 -18.50
CA MET A 1 2.73 6.17 -18.36
C MET A 1 3.87 5.18 -18.22
N ASP A 2 4.36 4.97 -17.01
CA ASP A 2 5.38 3.95 -16.76
C ASP A 2 4.68 2.68 -16.31
N LEU A 3 4.41 1.81 -17.29
CA LEU A 3 4.11 0.41 -17.09
C LEU A 3 5.42 -0.28 -16.68
N GLN A 4 5.73 -0.29 -15.38
CA GLN A 4 6.75 -1.22 -14.87
C GLN A 4 6.14 -2.62 -14.77
N ASN A 5 6.12 -3.26 -15.94
CA ASN A 5 5.87 -4.67 -16.13
C ASN A 5 7.21 -5.41 -15.95
N HIS A 6 7.45 -5.97 -14.77
CA HIS A 6 8.56 -6.90 -14.54
C HIS A 6 8.02 -8.32 -14.29
N HIS A 7 8.48 -9.22 -15.15
CA HIS A 7 7.95 -10.55 -15.48
C HIS A 7 7.95 -11.59 -14.34
N HIS A 8 6.83 -12.30 -14.14
CA HIS A 8 6.68 -13.78 -14.35
C HIS A 8 5.23 -14.24 -14.02
N ASN A 9 4.41 -14.55 -15.04
CA ASN A 9 3.19 -15.38 -15.00
C ASN A 9 2.17 -15.25 -13.82
N SER A 10 2.12 -14.13 -13.12
CA SER A 10 1.08 -13.83 -12.14
C SER A 10 -0.08 -13.14 -12.84
N LEU A 11 -1.22 -13.82 -12.95
CA LEU A 11 -2.48 -13.20 -13.36
C LEU A 11 -2.68 -11.92 -12.52
N THR A 12 -2.75 -10.75 -13.14
CA THR A 12 -2.97 -9.49 -12.42
C THR A 12 -4.40 -9.49 -11.85
N ILE A 13 -4.52 -9.68 -10.54
CA ILE A 13 -5.79 -9.78 -9.82
C ILE A 13 -6.16 -8.47 -9.09
N GLY A 14 -5.20 -7.57 -8.94
CA GLY A 14 -5.35 -6.24 -8.34
C GLY A 14 -4.34 -5.25 -8.94
N MET A 15 -4.66 -3.96 -8.88
CA MET A 15 -3.74 -2.89 -9.32
C MET A 15 -4.07 -1.55 -8.65
N CYS A 16 -3.06 -0.91 -8.05
CA CYS A 16 -3.11 0.48 -7.60
C CYS A 16 -2.48 1.41 -8.66
N LEU A 17 -3.30 2.24 -9.30
CA LEU A 17 -2.86 3.24 -10.27
C LEU A 17 -2.52 4.57 -9.58
N SER A 18 -1.39 5.16 -9.97
CA SER A 18 -0.97 6.47 -9.50
C SER A 18 -0.34 7.30 -10.61
N GLU A 19 -0.59 8.60 -10.57
CA GLU A 19 0.01 9.58 -11.47
C GLU A 19 0.97 10.50 -10.72
N GLU A 20 2.15 10.71 -11.30
CA GLU A 20 3.13 11.69 -10.81
C GLU A 20 2.85 13.05 -11.48
N GLN A 21 2.56 14.07 -10.67
CA GLN A 21 2.49 15.44 -11.16
C GLN A 21 3.85 16.11 -10.98
N VAL A 22 4.55 16.32 -12.09
CA VAL A 22 5.86 17.00 -12.13
C VAL A 22 5.67 18.44 -12.63
N ILE A 23 5.72 19.42 -11.73
CA ILE A 23 5.77 20.83 -12.15
C ILE A 23 7.22 21.15 -12.51
N LYS A 24 7.48 21.38 -13.80
CA LYS A 24 8.84 21.58 -14.31
C LYS A 24 9.37 23.00 -14.11
N THR A 25 8.49 24.00 -14.02
CA THR A 25 8.88 25.41 -13.91
C THR A 25 7.74 26.25 -13.34
N VAL A 26 8.03 27.12 -12.38
CA VAL A 26 7.11 28.17 -11.91
C VAL A 26 7.68 29.51 -12.37
N MET A 27 6.96 30.23 -13.24
CA MET A 27 7.36 31.56 -13.70
C MET A 27 6.43 32.61 -13.08
N THR A 28 6.99 33.55 -12.33
CA THR A 28 6.25 34.73 -11.87
C THR A 28 5.95 35.64 -13.05
N ARG A 29 4.71 36.16 -13.14
CA ARG A 29 4.31 37.07 -14.22
C ARG A 29 5.25 38.28 -14.31
N PRO A 30 5.89 38.53 -15.47
CA PRO A 30 6.72 39.72 -15.65
C PRO A 30 5.87 41.00 -15.59
N LYS A 31 6.43 42.08 -15.05
CA LYS A 31 5.83 43.42 -15.13
C LYS A 31 6.30 44.08 -16.43
N ILE A 32 5.39 44.65 -17.20
CA ILE A 32 5.72 45.40 -18.42
C ILE A 32 5.79 46.88 -18.05
N GLY A 33 6.99 47.47 -18.13
CA GLY A 33 7.22 48.90 -17.92
C GLY A 33 6.91 49.74 -19.16
N ARG A 34 6.97 51.08 -19.02
CA ARG A 34 6.87 52.01 -20.15
C ARG A 34 7.93 51.69 -21.22
N GLY A 35 7.51 51.57 -22.47
CA GLY A 35 8.39 51.24 -23.61
C GLY A 35 8.56 49.74 -23.89
N ASN A 36 7.59 48.89 -23.53
CA ASN A 36 7.60 47.43 -23.74
C ASN A 36 8.78 46.67 -23.10
N ARG A 37 9.47 47.26 -22.11
CA ARG A 37 10.53 46.56 -21.38
C ARG A 37 9.93 45.63 -20.33
N ILE A 38 10.30 44.35 -20.41
CA ILE A 38 10.01 43.35 -19.39
C ILE A 38 10.91 43.61 -18.19
N THR A 39 10.33 43.89 -17.02
CA THR A 39 11.02 44.07 -15.74
C THR A 39 10.44 43.13 -14.68
N GLY A 40 11.28 42.68 -13.73
CA GLY A 40 10.82 41.84 -12.61
C GLY A 40 10.53 40.37 -12.96
N LEU A 41 11.08 39.84 -14.06
CA LEU A 41 11.13 38.39 -14.27
C LEU A 41 12.15 37.79 -13.28
N ILE A 42 11.67 37.28 -12.15
CA ILE A 42 12.49 36.52 -11.21
C ILE A 42 12.28 35.04 -11.53
N THR A 43 13.29 34.39 -12.11
CA THR A 43 13.37 32.94 -12.24
C THR A 43 14.11 32.39 -11.03
N GLU A 44 13.41 32.15 -9.93
CA GLU A 44 13.96 31.36 -8.83
C GLU A 44 13.78 29.87 -9.15
N LEU A 45 14.83 29.08 -8.88
CA LEU A 45 14.77 27.62 -8.93
C LEU A 45 13.91 27.12 -7.76
N TYR A 46 12.60 27.03 -7.99
CA TYR A 46 11.70 26.43 -7.02
C TYR A 46 11.82 24.90 -7.10
N LYS A 47 12.28 24.25 -6.03
CA LYS A 47 12.20 22.79 -5.91
C LYS A 47 10.73 22.44 -5.74
N VAL A 48 10.09 21.99 -6.81
CA VAL A 48 8.72 21.51 -6.72
C VAL A 48 8.71 20.14 -6.08
N GLU A 49 7.91 19.98 -5.04
CA GLU A 49 7.61 18.67 -4.47
C GLU A 49 6.90 17.82 -5.53
N ARG A 50 7.27 16.54 -5.62
CA ARG A 50 6.56 15.59 -6.48
C ARG A 50 5.26 15.22 -5.77
N HIS A 51 4.13 15.45 -6.42
CA HIS A 51 2.83 15.03 -5.89
C HIS A 51 2.41 13.72 -6.56
N TRP A 52 2.11 12.72 -5.73
CA TRP A 52 1.53 11.45 -6.17
C TRP A 52 0.03 11.48 -5.94
N GLN A 53 -0.75 11.24 -6.99
CA GLN A 53 -2.19 11.07 -6.89
C GLN A 53 -2.55 9.61 -7.17
N VAL A 54 -3.19 8.94 -6.22
CA VAL A 54 -3.79 7.62 -6.46
C VAL A 54 -5.10 7.84 -7.22
N THR A 55 -5.19 7.32 -8.43
CA THR A 55 -6.33 7.58 -9.33
C THR A 55 -7.35 6.46 -9.29
N ALA A 56 -6.90 5.21 -9.11
CA ALA A 56 -7.79 4.07 -9.02
C ALA A 56 -7.15 2.90 -8.25
N ILE A 57 -8.01 2.10 -7.62
CA ILE A 57 -7.70 0.74 -7.18
C ILE A 57 -8.63 -0.20 -7.94
N LEU A 58 -8.04 -1.12 -8.68
CA LEU A 58 -8.74 -2.10 -9.51
C LEU A 58 -8.60 -3.47 -8.86
N VAL A 59 -9.70 -4.23 -8.81
CA VAL A 59 -9.71 -5.61 -8.30
C VAL A 59 -10.53 -6.47 -9.26
N LEU A 60 -10.02 -7.65 -9.58
CA LEU A 60 -10.69 -8.59 -10.48
C LEU A 60 -12.04 -9.05 -9.89
N TYR A 61 -13.09 -8.96 -10.71
CA TYR A 61 -14.44 -9.39 -10.34
C TYR A 61 -14.57 -10.92 -10.24
N GLY A 62 -15.49 -11.38 -9.39
CA GLY A 62 -15.85 -12.81 -9.28
C GLY A 62 -14.99 -13.61 -8.30
N LEU A 63 -14.04 -12.97 -7.61
CA LEU A 63 -13.23 -13.62 -6.59
C LEU A 63 -13.98 -13.79 -5.26
N PRO A 64 -13.69 -14.86 -4.47
CA PRO A 64 -14.27 -15.04 -3.15
C PRO A 64 -14.00 -13.84 -2.24
N ARG A 65 -14.96 -13.48 -1.38
CA ARG A 65 -14.90 -12.30 -0.49
C ARG A 65 -13.57 -12.14 0.23
N LEU A 66 -13.05 -13.22 0.83
CA LEU A 66 -11.77 -13.20 1.57
C LEU A 66 -10.58 -12.94 0.64
N PHE A 67 -10.61 -13.47 -0.58
CA PHE A 67 -9.53 -13.23 -1.53
C PHE A 67 -9.57 -11.79 -2.03
N THR A 68 -10.75 -11.32 -2.46
CA THR A 68 -10.99 -9.92 -2.87
C THR A 68 -10.55 -8.93 -1.80
N GLY A 69 -10.92 -9.16 -0.54
CA GLY A 69 -10.54 -8.27 0.56
C GLY A 69 -9.05 -8.28 0.87
N SER A 70 -8.38 -9.43 0.71
CA SER A 70 -6.92 -9.50 0.86
C SER A 70 -6.18 -8.74 -0.25
N ILE A 71 -6.66 -8.85 -1.49
CA ILE A 71 -6.13 -8.08 -2.64
C ILE A 71 -6.39 -6.59 -2.40
N LEU A 72 -7.59 -6.21 -1.99
CA LEU A 72 -7.91 -4.82 -1.71
C LEU A 72 -7.02 -4.24 -0.60
N ALA A 73 -6.78 -4.99 0.48
CA ALA A 73 -5.88 -4.56 1.55
C ALA A 73 -4.43 -4.36 1.06
N HIS A 74 -3.96 -5.23 0.16
CA HIS A 74 -2.67 -5.10 -0.52
C HIS A 74 -2.60 -3.82 -1.35
N GLU A 75 -3.56 -3.60 -2.26
CA GLU A 75 -3.57 -2.42 -3.13
C GLU A 75 -3.77 -1.11 -2.34
N MET A 76 -4.57 -1.13 -1.27
CA MET A 76 -4.75 0.02 -0.39
C MET A 76 -3.46 0.37 0.35
N MET A 77 -2.58 -0.60 0.61
CA MET A 77 -1.28 -0.32 1.20
C MET A 77 -0.36 0.40 0.22
N HIS A 78 -0.31 -0.02 -1.06
CA HIS A 78 0.38 0.75 -2.11
C HIS A 78 -0.15 2.19 -2.19
N ALA A 79 -1.47 2.36 -2.21
CA ALA A 79 -2.09 3.67 -2.24
C ALA A 79 -1.67 4.52 -1.03
N TRP A 80 -1.69 3.94 0.17
CA TRP A 80 -1.32 4.63 1.39
C TRP A 80 0.16 5.05 1.39
N LEU A 81 1.07 4.17 0.96
CA LEU A 81 2.50 4.49 0.84
C LEU A 81 2.71 5.69 -0.08
N ARG A 82 2.10 5.68 -1.27
CA ARG A 82 2.22 6.76 -2.26
C ARG A 82 1.69 8.09 -1.72
N LEU A 83 0.51 8.08 -1.11
CA LEU A 83 -0.10 9.28 -0.51
C LEU A 83 0.70 9.83 0.69
N ASN A 84 1.51 9.01 1.34
CA ASN A 84 2.34 9.41 2.48
C ASN A 84 3.79 9.73 2.10
N GLY A 85 4.10 9.81 0.80
CA GLY A 85 5.41 10.24 0.29
C GLY A 85 6.50 9.17 0.43
N TYR A 86 6.14 7.89 0.44
CA TYR A 86 7.10 6.81 0.24
C TYR A 86 7.37 6.70 -1.26
N THR A 87 8.59 7.01 -1.67
CA THR A 87 9.01 7.01 -3.08
C THR A 87 10.23 6.13 -3.26
N CYS A 88 10.34 5.45 -4.41
CA CYS A 88 11.54 4.70 -4.78
C CYS A 88 11.94 3.58 -3.80
N LEU A 89 10.96 2.89 -3.21
CA LEU A 89 11.25 1.71 -2.39
C LEU A 89 11.74 0.56 -3.27
N GLU A 90 12.67 -0.24 -2.75
CA GLU A 90 13.02 -1.50 -3.40
C GLU A 90 11.76 -2.39 -3.51
N PRO A 91 11.56 -3.11 -4.63
CA PRO A 91 10.32 -3.86 -4.86
C PRO A 91 10.01 -4.87 -3.76
N ASP A 92 11.00 -5.51 -3.16
CA ASP A 92 10.80 -6.49 -2.09
C ASP A 92 10.35 -5.85 -0.76
N VAL A 93 10.75 -4.60 -0.49
CA VAL A 93 10.29 -3.81 0.66
C VAL A 93 8.84 -3.35 0.44
N GLU A 94 8.54 -2.77 -0.72
CA GLU A 94 7.20 -2.28 -1.06
C GLU A 94 6.19 -3.44 -1.10
N GLU A 95 6.48 -4.48 -1.86
CA GLU A 95 5.59 -5.64 -2.00
C GLU A 95 5.50 -6.43 -0.69
N GLY A 96 6.61 -6.50 0.06
CA GLY A 96 6.66 -7.16 1.35
C GLY A 96 5.69 -6.55 2.36
N ILE A 97 5.71 -5.22 2.51
CA ILE A 97 4.80 -4.54 3.46
C ILE A 97 3.35 -4.55 2.98
N CYS A 98 3.10 -4.53 1.67
CA CYS A 98 1.75 -4.68 1.11
C CYS A 98 1.20 -6.09 1.35
N GLN A 99 2.03 -7.14 1.24
CA GLN A 99 1.65 -8.50 1.63
C GLN A 99 1.40 -8.66 3.13
N VAL A 100 2.15 -7.94 3.99
CA VAL A 100 1.87 -7.91 5.44
C VAL A 100 0.48 -7.36 5.71
N MET A 101 0.08 -6.27 5.05
CA MET A 101 -1.27 -5.71 5.22
C MET A 101 -2.38 -6.67 4.78
N ALA A 102 -2.19 -7.37 3.66
CA ALA A 102 -3.12 -8.42 3.21
C ALA A 102 -3.24 -9.56 4.23
N HIS A 103 -2.11 -10.01 4.78
CA HIS A 103 -2.06 -11.07 5.79
C HIS A 103 -2.74 -10.65 7.10
N MET A 104 -2.46 -9.45 7.61
CA MET A 104 -3.10 -8.90 8.82
C MET A 104 -4.61 -8.75 8.64
N TRP A 105 -5.07 -8.34 7.44
CA TRP A 105 -6.49 -8.28 7.12
C TRP A 105 -7.13 -9.68 7.18
N LEU A 106 -6.53 -10.67 6.51
CA LEU A 106 -6.99 -12.08 6.54
C LEU A 106 -7.00 -12.64 7.97
N GLU A 107 -6.02 -12.27 8.80
CA GLU A 107 -5.95 -12.66 10.19
C GLU A 107 -7.11 -12.09 11.01
N SER A 108 -7.40 -10.79 10.87
CA SER A 108 -8.59 -10.19 11.48
C SER A 108 -9.88 -10.84 10.97
N GLU A 109 -9.87 -11.28 9.69
CA GLU A 109 -10.98 -11.97 9.09
C GLU A 109 -11.14 -13.42 9.56
N THR A 110 -10.13 -14.04 10.15
CA THR A 110 -10.20 -15.42 10.63
C THR A 110 -10.35 -15.48 12.15
N MET A 111 -9.78 -14.53 12.90
CA MET A 111 -9.83 -14.48 14.37
C MET A 111 -11.12 -13.90 14.95
N ALA A 112 -11.87 -13.06 14.22
CA ALA A 112 -13.07 -12.38 14.74
C ALA A 112 -14.27 -13.31 15.07
N GLY A 113 -14.06 -14.63 15.14
CA GLY A 113 -15.04 -15.62 15.62
C GLY A 113 -14.51 -16.56 16.71
N SER A 114 -13.27 -16.39 17.18
CA SER A 114 -12.64 -17.29 18.17
C SER A 114 -12.71 -16.78 19.62
N ILE A 115 -13.05 -15.50 19.83
CA ILE A 115 -13.14 -14.84 21.15
C ILE A 115 -14.50 -15.03 21.86
N SER A 116 -15.27 -16.06 21.52
CA SER A 116 -16.50 -16.41 22.24
C SER A 116 -16.24 -17.28 23.49
N SER A 117 -15.21 -16.97 24.28
CA SER A 117 -14.99 -17.65 25.57
C SER A 117 -14.14 -16.86 26.57
N SER A 118 -14.42 -15.55 26.79
CA SER A 118 -14.30 -14.94 28.13
C SER A 118 -14.55 -13.43 28.12
N SER A 119 -15.41 -13.00 29.04
CA SER A 119 -15.60 -11.65 29.58
C SER A 119 -16.33 -10.60 28.72
N SER A 120 -17.41 -10.11 29.34
CA SER A 120 -18.29 -9.02 28.96
C SER A 120 -17.61 -7.65 29.10
N SER A 121 -17.62 -6.84 28.03
CA SER A 121 -17.71 -5.39 28.15
C SER A 121 -18.24 -4.80 26.84
N SER A 122 -19.28 -3.98 26.99
CA SER A 122 -20.01 -3.27 25.95
C SER A 122 -19.15 -2.33 25.11
N SER A 123 -19.11 -2.54 23.80
CA SER A 123 -18.96 -1.45 22.83
C SER A 123 -19.68 -1.81 21.54
N SER A 124 -20.44 -0.84 21.03
CA SER A 124 -21.23 -0.90 19.81
C SER A 124 -20.33 -1.19 18.60
N SER A 125 -20.20 -2.47 18.25
CA SER A 125 -19.65 -2.90 16.97
C SER A 125 -20.69 -3.81 16.31
N SER A 126 -21.06 -3.46 15.08
CA SER A 126 -21.98 -4.19 14.22
C SER A 126 -21.75 -5.69 14.38
N LYS A 127 -22.76 -6.45 14.86
CA LYS A 127 -22.67 -7.90 15.11
C LYS A 127 -22.01 -8.58 13.89
N ARG A 128 -20.69 -8.79 13.93
CA ARG A 128 -19.97 -9.44 12.83
C ARG A 128 -20.49 -10.87 12.82
N ARG A 129 -21.23 -11.23 11.77
CA ARG A 129 -21.85 -12.55 11.61
C ARG A 129 -20.82 -13.63 11.94
N ALA A 130 -21.20 -14.58 12.79
CA ALA A 130 -20.37 -15.73 13.11
C ALA A 130 -19.86 -16.38 11.82
N LYS A 131 -18.55 -16.50 11.70
CA LYS A 131 -17.89 -16.95 10.47
C LYS A 131 -17.98 -18.47 10.38
N SER A 132 -18.33 -18.98 9.20
CA SER A 132 -18.43 -20.42 8.97
C SER A 132 -17.05 -21.08 9.04
N GLU A 133 -17.01 -22.37 9.38
CA GLU A 133 -15.77 -23.16 9.32
C GLU A 133 -15.12 -23.13 7.92
N PHE A 134 -15.95 -23.05 6.88
CA PHE A 134 -15.48 -22.86 5.51
C PHE A 134 -14.70 -21.55 5.34
N GLU A 135 -15.24 -20.41 5.80
CA GLU A 135 -14.55 -19.11 5.72
C GLU A 135 -13.25 -19.11 6.53
N LYS A 136 -13.22 -19.77 7.69
CA LYS A 136 -11.99 -19.92 8.47
C LYS A 136 -10.92 -20.70 7.70
N LYS A 137 -11.28 -21.85 7.11
CA LYS A 137 -10.38 -22.66 6.29
C LYS A 137 -9.91 -21.92 5.04
N LEU A 138 -10.82 -21.20 4.37
CA LEU A 138 -10.50 -20.40 3.19
C LEU A 138 -9.53 -19.26 3.53
N GLY A 139 -9.74 -18.56 4.65
CA GLY A 139 -8.81 -17.54 5.12
C GLY A 139 -7.44 -18.11 5.49
N ALA A 140 -7.40 -19.25 6.19
CA ALA A 140 -6.16 -19.95 6.51
C ALA A 140 -5.40 -20.37 5.25
N TYR A 141 -6.11 -20.87 4.23
CA TYR A 141 -5.52 -21.21 2.94
C TYR A 141 -4.88 -20.00 2.26
N HIS A 142 -5.57 -18.85 2.18
CA HIS A 142 -4.98 -17.65 1.58
C HIS A 142 -3.78 -17.10 2.39
N LYS A 143 -3.81 -17.18 3.73
CA LYS A 143 -2.64 -16.84 4.55
C LYS A 143 -1.43 -17.72 4.19
N LEU A 144 -1.65 -19.03 4.06
CA LEU A 144 -0.61 -19.98 3.65
C LEU A 144 -0.05 -19.66 2.26
N LEU A 145 -0.89 -19.22 1.31
CA LEU A 145 -0.40 -18.81 -0.02
C LEU A 145 0.56 -17.63 0.05
N ILE A 146 0.31 -16.65 0.93
CA ILE A 146 1.21 -15.51 1.16
C ILE A 146 2.50 -16.00 1.84
N GLU A 147 2.37 -16.75 2.93
CA GLU A 147 3.50 -17.21 3.75
C GLU A 147 4.46 -18.12 2.98
N LYS A 148 3.92 -19.00 2.13
CA LYS A 148 4.66 -20.00 1.37
C LYS A 148 4.94 -19.58 -0.07
N ASN A 149 4.66 -18.32 -0.44
CA ASN A 149 4.96 -17.82 -1.77
C ASN A 149 6.48 -17.98 -2.06
N PRO A 150 6.87 -18.64 -3.16
CA PRO A 150 8.28 -18.87 -3.50
C PRO A 150 8.94 -17.64 -4.15
N SER A 151 8.16 -16.63 -4.56
CA SER A 151 8.68 -15.42 -5.20
C SER A 151 9.69 -14.71 -4.31
N ARG A 152 10.80 -14.25 -4.90
CA ARG A 152 11.80 -13.44 -4.19
C ARG A 152 11.20 -12.12 -3.71
N VAL A 153 10.42 -11.45 -4.56
CA VAL A 153 9.84 -10.14 -4.23
C VAL A 153 8.65 -10.31 -3.30
N TYR A 154 7.60 -11.01 -3.72
CA TYR A 154 6.37 -11.14 -2.93
C TYR A 154 6.53 -12.05 -1.71
N GLY A 155 7.21 -13.18 -1.86
CA GLY A 155 7.33 -14.18 -0.80
C GLY A 155 8.44 -13.88 0.19
N ALA A 156 9.67 -13.67 -0.30
CA ALA A 156 10.79 -13.36 0.59
C ALA A 156 10.65 -11.95 1.19
N GLY A 157 10.19 -10.97 0.41
CA GLY A 157 9.84 -9.63 0.90
C GLY A 157 8.80 -9.68 2.02
N PHE A 158 7.72 -10.45 1.86
CA PHE A 158 6.74 -10.67 2.93
C PHE A 158 7.39 -11.25 4.20
N ARG A 159 8.20 -12.31 4.07
CA ARG A 159 8.81 -12.95 5.25
C ARG A 159 9.77 -12.00 5.98
N ALA A 160 10.55 -11.21 5.25
CA ALA A 160 11.42 -10.19 5.83
C ALA A 160 10.61 -9.09 6.52
N ALA A 161 9.63 -8.51 5.83
CA ALA A 161 8.77 -7.46 6.37
C ALA A 161 7.98 -7.93 7.60
N MET A 162 7.38 -9.12 7.54
CA MET A 162 6.63 -9.71 8.65
C MET A 162 7.52 -9.97 9.87
N ALA A 163 8.76 -10.46 9.69
CA ALA A 163 9.70 -10.65 10.79
C ALA A 163 10.01 -9.33 11.52
N VAL A 164 10.21 -8.25 10.76
CA VAL A 164 10.45 -6.92 11.29
C VAL A 164 9.20 -6.34 11.96
N VAL A 165 8.03 -6.46 11.32
CA VAL A 165 6.75 -5.98 11.87
C VAL A 165 6.40 -6.71 13.17
N ASN A 166 6.67 -8.01 13.28
CA ASN A 166 6.50 -8.75 14.53
C ASN A 166 7.45 -8.27 15.64
N ARG A 167 8.66 -7.81 15.27
CA ARG A 167 9.66 -7.35 16.24
C ARG A 167 9.42 -5.92 16.72
N TYR A 168 9.03 -5.01 15.82
CA TYR A 168 8.96 -3.57 16.10
C TYR A 168 7.55 -2.97 16.00
N GLY A 169 6.59 -3.71 15.45
CA GLY A 169 5.26 -3.23 15.10
C GLY A 169 5.22 -2.52 13.75
N LEU A 170 4.04 -2.51 13.12
CA LEU A 170 3.82 -1.95 11.78
C LEU A 170 4.21 -0.47 11.71
N ARG A 171 3.75 0.34 12.67
CA ARG A 171 3.99 1.80 12.69
C ARG A 171 5.48 2.14 12.70
N ARG A 172 6.26 1.52 13.60
CA ARG A 172 7.70 1.79 13.70
C ARG A 172 8.46 1.31 12.47
N THR A 173 8.04 0.19 11.90
CA THR A 173 8.60 -0.34 10.65
C THR A 173 8.40 0.66 9.51
N LEU A 174 7.19 1.18 9.34
CA LEU A 174 6.88 2.20 8.33
C LEU A 174 7.68 3.50 8.56
N GLU A 175 7.77 3.98 9.79
CA GLU A 175 8.59 5.15 10.13
C GLU A 175 10.08 4.95 9.81
N HIS A 176 10.59 3.72 9.87
CA HIS A 176 11.96 3.40 9.47
C HIS A 176 12.09 3.35 7.94
N ILE A 177 11.20 2.63 7.26
CA ILE A 177 11.17 2.55 5.78
C ILE A 177 11.10 3.96 5.18
N LYS A 178 10.30 4.87 5.76
CA LYS A 178 10.21 6.26 5.28
C LYS A 178 11.53 7.02 5.35
N ARG A 179 12.40 6.68 6.31
CA ARG A 179 13.67 7.35 6.57
C ARG A 179 14.85 6.72 5.84
N ALA A 180 14.83 5.40 5.68
CA ALA A 180 15.96 4.61 5.20
C ALA A 180 15.68 3.90 3.86
N GLU A 181 14.45 3.93 3.37
CA GLU A 181 13.97 3.25 2.14
C GLU A 181 14.19 1.72 2.14
N ALA A 182 14.51 1.16 3.32
CA ALA A 182 14.82 -0.24 3.54
C ALA A 182 14.14 -0.76 4.82
N LEU A 183 14.13 -2.09 5.00
CA LEU A 183 13.71 -2.71 6.25
C LEU A 183 14.82 -2.57 7.32
N PRO A 184 14.45 -2.30 8.59
CA PRO A 184 15.40 -2.22 9.70
C PRO A 184 16.08 -3.54 10.10
#